data_AF-A0A084EGP8-F1
#
_entry.id   AF-A0A084EGP8-F1
#
_cell.length_a   1.000
_cell.length_b   1.000
_cell.length_c   1.000
_cell.angle_alpha   90.00
_cell.angle_beta   90.00
_cell.angle_gamma   90.00
#
_symmetry.space_group_name_H-M   'P 1'
#
loop_
_entity.id
_entity.type
_entity.pdbx_description
1 polymer ?
#
loop_
_entity_poly.entity_id
_entity_poly.type
_entity_poly.pdbx_seq_one_letter_code
_entity_poly.pdbx_strand_id
1 'polypeptide(L)'
;MTTKPNEPKGLEPCPFCGEADYLTAPESHAAGMTWWQVECGCGAFAPTGNTKAEAIAAWNRRAPAQPVAGAGGVDVELFRQWMTSVPCNPNTWEQELAAKIESHRLQSVAAATAAKDAEIAELAEAVRCIMARCEALEDEAFNGIATTTANGRDETHDAGFWRGQKSTAKSIREHLHDMTRAALSEAREAGE
;
A
#
# COMPACT_ATOMS: atom_id res chain seq x y z
N MET A 1 -19.52 -32.60 34.92
CA MET A 1 -19.11 -31.22 34.61
C MET A 1 -19.19 -31.06 33.10
N THR A 2 -20.30 -30.53 32.59
CA THR A 2 -20.55 -30.30 31.16
C THR A 2 -20.51 -28.80 30.90
N THR A 3 -19.47 -28.35 30.21
CA THR A 3 -19.26 -26.96 29.81
C THR A 3 -20.31 -26.55 28.77
N LYS A 4 -21.08 -25.49 29.05
CA LYS A 4 -22.03 -24.87 28.11
C LYS A 4 -21.27 -24.35 26.87
N PRO A 5 -21.70 -24.68 25.64
CA PRO A 5 -21.06 -24.15 24.44
C PRO A 5 -21.53 -22.70 24.19
N ASN A 6 -20.56 -21.79 24.04
CA ASN A 6 -20.65 -20.49 23.35
C ASN A 6 -21.70 -19.48 23.84
N GLU A 7 -21.36 -18.78 24.92
CA GLU A 7 -21.88 -17.43 25.16
C GLU A 7 -21.15 -16.45 24.21
N PRO A 8 -21.85 -15.65 23.38
CA PRO A 8 -21.19 -14.76 22.43
C PRO A 8 -20.39 -13.69 23.16
N LYS A 9 -19.15 -13.45 22.72
CA LYS A 9 -18.36 -12.25 23.08
C LYS A 9 -19.26 -11.02 22.91
N GLY A 10 -19.23 -10.09 23.88
CA GLY A 10 -20.11 -8.93 23.93
C GLY A 10 -20.18 -8.15 22.62
N LEU A 11 -21.31 -7.49 22.39
CA LEU A 11 -21.53 -6.63 21.24
C LEU A 11 -20.54 -5.45 21.27
N GLU A 12 -19.76 -5.27 20.20
CA GLU A 12 -18.85 -4.12 20.09
C GLU A 12 -19.62 -2.84 19.73
N PRO A 13 -19.13 -1.66 20.14
CA PRO A 13 -19.75 -0.37 19.81
C PRO A 13 -19.63 -0.01 18.31
N CYS A 14 -20.45 0.95 17.90
CA CYS A 14 -20.68 1.26 16.51
C CYS A 14 -19.40 1.77 15.83
N PRO A 15 -19.00 1.21 14.67
CA PRO A 15 -17.85 1.73 13.91
C PRO A 15 -18.06 3.14 13.35
N PHE A 16 -19.31 3.61 13.22
CA PHE A 16 -19.62 4.87 12.56
C PHE A 16 -19.78 6.04 13.52
N CYS A 17 -20.45 5.84 14.65
CA CYS A 17 -20.73 6.90 15.62
C CYS A 17 -20.15 6.65 17.01
N GLY A 18 -19.63 5.46 17.30
CA GLY A 18 -19.06 5.11 18.61
C GLY A 18 -20.09 4.95 19.74
N GLU A 19 -21.37 5.18 19.47
CA GLU A 19 -22.45 5.02 20.44
C GLU A 19 -22.75 3.55 20.77
N ALA A 20 -23.50 3.35 21.85
CA ALA A 20 -23.94 2.03 22.27
C ALA A 20 -24.95 1.46 21.25
N ASP A 21 -24.60 0.31 20.67
CA ASP A 21 -25.49 -0.44 19.79
C ASP A 21 -26.52 -1.24 20.56
N TYR A 22 -27.62 -1.58 19.89
CA TYR A 22 -28.61 -2.49 20.44
C TYR A 22 -28.87 -3.66 19.48
N LEU A 23 -29.18 -4.81 20.06
CA LEU A 23 -29.55 -5.99 19.30
C LEU A 23 -31.08 -6.06 19.25
N THR A 24 -31.65 -6.03 18.05
CA THR A 24 -33.06 -6.26 17.82
C THR A 24 -33.35 -7.76 17.75
N ALA A 25 -34.33 -8.19 18.56
CA ALA A 25 -34.94 -9.51 18.51
C ALA A 25 -36.11 -9.46 17.51
N PRO A 26 -36.57 -10.59 16.94
CA PRO A 26 -37.48 -10.57 15.80
C PRO A 26 -38.81 -9.85 16.11
N GLU A 27 -39.20 -8.92 15.25
CA GLU A 27 -40.61 -8.58 15.05
C GLU A 27 -41.18 -9.54 14.00
N SER A 28 -41.95 -10.54 14.44
CA SER A 28 -42.51 -11.55 13.53
C SER A 28 -43.57 -10.94 12.61
N HIS A 29 -43.24 -10.72 11.34
CA HIS A 29 -44.23 -10.41 10.30
C HIS A 29 -43.91 -11.25 9.06
N ALA A 30 -44.58 -12.41 8.97
CA ALA A 30 -44.54 -13.43 7.92
C ALA A 30 -43.55 -14.60 8.09
N ALA A 31 -44.09 -15.82 7.88
CA ALA A 31 -43.40 -17.09 7.63
C ALA A 31 -42.68 -17.82 8.79
N GLY A 32 -42.84 -17.41 10.05
CA GLY A 32 -42.40 -18.23 11.20
C GLY A 32 -40.88 -18.40 11.34
N MET A 33 -40.10 -17.56 10.66
CA MET A 33 -38.63 -17.54 10.77
C MET A 33 -38.19 -16.53 11.82
N THR A 34 -37.28 -16.95 12.71
CA THR A 34 -36.65 -16.11 13.73
C THR A 34 -35.31 -15.61 13.19
N TRP A 35 -35.13 -14.30 13.10
CA TRP A 35 -33.85 -13.69 12.74
C TRP A 35 -33.49 -12.60 13.74
N TRP A 36 -32.19 -12.32 13.82
CA TRP A 36 -31.57 -11.35 14.73
C TRP A 36 -30.77 -10.35 13.91
N GLN A 37 -30.81 -9.08 14.30
CA GLN A 37 -30.04 -8.02 13.66
C GLN A 37 -29.49 -7.08 14.73
N VAL A 38 -28.30 -6.52 14.48
CA VAL A 38 -27.77 -5.41 15.28
C VAL A 38 -28.10 -4.13 14.55
N GLU A 39 -28.65 -3.17 15.28
CA GLU A 39 -28.99 -1.84 14.79
C GLU A 39 -28.39 -0.79 15.72
N CYS A 40 -27.94 0.30 15.10
CA CYS A 40 -27.47 1.48 15.79
C CYS A 40 -28.44 2.65 15.56
N GLY A 41 -28.62 3.51 16.55
CA GLY A 41 -29.44 4.72 16.42
C GLY A 41 -28.97 5.69 15.31
N CYS A 42 -27.74 5.54 14.82
CA CYS A 42 -27.25 6.29 13.65
C CYS A 42 -27.76 5.74 12.30
N GLY A 43 -28.58 4.68 12.30
CA GLY A 43 -29.10 4.02 11.09
C GLY A 43 -28.20 2.95 10.51
N ALA A 44 -27.09 2.58 11.17
CA ALA A 44 -26.25 1.46 10.76
C ALA A 44 -26.88 0.13 11.20
N PHE A 45 -26.84 -0.88 10.34
CA PHE A 45 -27.38 -2.21 10.62
C PHE A 45 -26.49 -3.32 10.06
N ALA A 46 -26.42 -4.45 10.77
CA ALA A 46 -25.68 -5.65 10.33
C ALA A 46 -26.51 -6.55 9.39
N PRO A 47 -25.86 -7.49 8.70
CA PRO A 47 -26.54 -8.66 8.14
C PRO A 47 -27.32 -9.42 9.23
N THR A 48 -28.46 -9.99 8.85
CA THR A 48 -29.26 -10.81 9.76
C THR A 48 -28.59 -12.15 10.07
N GLY A 49 -28.76 -12.64 11.29
CA GLY A 49 -28.35 -13.97 11.73
C GLY A 49 -29.57 -14.79 12.15
N ASN A 50 -29.51 -16.12 12.02
CA ASN A 50 -30.56 -17.00 12.53
C ASN A 50 -30.47 -17.16 14.06
N THR A 51 -29.34 -16.76 14.64
CA THR A 51 -29.13 -16.70 16.08
C THR A 51 -28.58 -15.35 16.52
N LYS A 52 -28.81 -15.00 17.78
CA LYS A 52 -28.21 -13.82 18.43
C LYS A 52 -26.68 -13.81 18.31
N ALA A 53 -26.04 -14.98 18.46
CA ALA A 53 -24.60 -15.10 18.36
C ALA A 53 -24.08 -14.84 16.94
N GLU A 54 -24.81 -15.30 15.92
CA GLU A 54 -24.48 -15.03 14.51
C GLU A 54 -24.59 -13.54 14.18
N ALA A 55 -25.64 -12.87 14.64
CA ALA A 55 -25.82 -11.44 14.44
C ALA A 55 -24.70 -10.62 15.10
N ILE A 56 -24.33 -10.96 16.35
CA ILE A 56 -23.20 -10.32 17.05
C ILE A 56 -21.88 -10.63 16.33
N ALA A 57 -21.64 -11.87 15.91
CA ALA A 57 -20.43 -12.23 15.20
C ALA A 57 -20.34 -11.55 13.83
N ALA A 58 -21.46 -11.30 13.16
CA ALA A 58 -21.51 -10.55 11.91
C ALA A 58 -21.19 -9.07 12.15
N TRP A 59 -21.77 -8.45 13.19
CA TRP A 59 -21.46 -7.07 13.59
C TRP A 59 -19.98 -6.89 13.94
N ASN A 60 -19.45 -7.78 14.80
CA ASN A 60 -18.07 -7.70 15.27
C ASN A 60 -17.03 -8.10 14.20
N ARG A 61 -17.43 -8.78 13.11
CA ARG A 61 -16.48 -9.24 12.08
C ARG A 61 -15.73 -8.07 11.46
N ARG A 62 -16.40 -6.92 11.30
CA ARG A 62 -15.99 -5.73 10.53
C ARG A 62 -15.56 -6.11 9.10
N ALA A 63 -15.77 -5.24 8.13
CA ALA A 63 -15.00 -5.40 6.89
C ALA A 63 -13.52 -5.25 7.29
N PRO A 64 -12.59 -6.11 6.82
CA PRO A 64 -11.18 -5.78 6.98
C PRO A 64 -11.02 -4.35 6.46
N ALA A 65 -10.47 -3.46 7.29
CA ALA A 65 -10.05 -2.16 6.83
C ALA A 65 -9.10 -2.46 5.68
N GLN A 66 -9.59 -2.34 4.44
CA GLN A 66 -8.72 -2.34 3.28
C GLN A 66 -7.65 -1.30 3.64
N PRO A 67 -6.36 -1.67 3.62
CA PRO A 67 -5.33 -0.70 3.87
C PRO A 67 -5.52 0.36 2.78
N VAL A 68 -6.07 1.51 3.17
CA VAL A 68 -6.07 2.73 2.38
C VAL A 68 -4.64 3.28 2.38
N ALA A 69 -3.70 2.42 2.00
CA ALA A 69 -2.38 2.81 1.59
C ALA A 69 -2.52 3.16 0.11
N GLY A 70 -2.81 4.44 -0.16
CA GLY A 70 -2.50 5.07 -1.45
C GLY A 70 -3.53 5.00 -2.58
N ALA A 71 -4.68 4.34 -2.42
CA ALA A 71 -5.75 4.44 -3.42
C ALA A 71 -6.77 5.51 -2.97
N GLY A 72 -6.68 6.70 -3.57
CA GLY A 72 -7.52 7.87 -3.34
C GLY A 72 -8.90 7.58 -2.76
N GLY A 73 -8.99 7.61 -1.42
CA GLY A 73 -10.27 7.67 -0.74
C GLY A 73 -10.98 8.92 -1.26
N VAL A 74 -12.23 8.77 -1.66
CA VAL A 74 -13.04 9.91 -2.08
C VAL A 74 -13.01 10.92 -0.93
N ASP A 75 -12.30 12.02 -1.15
CA ASP A 75 -12.19 13.09 -0.16
C ASP A 75 -13.62 13.50 0.21
N VAL A 76 -13.99 13.35 1.49
CA VAL A 76 -15.35 13.59 1.98
C VAL A 76 -15.75 15.05 1.72
N GLU A 77 -14.78 15.97 1.68
CA GLU A 77 -15.00 17.37 1.33
C GLU A 77 -15.26 17.54 -0.17
N LEU A 78 -14.54 16.79 -1.02
CA LEU A 78 -14.78 16.72 -2.46
C LEU A 78 -16.15 16.09 -2.77
N PHE A 79 -16.56 15.07 -2.02
CA PHE A 79 -17.89 14.45 -2.12
C PHE A 79 -19.00 15.42 -1.68
N ARG A 80 -18.75 16.20 -0.63
CA ARG A 80 -19.69 17.25 -0.15
C ARG A 80 -19.84 18.38 -1.16
N GLN A 81 -18.73 18.89 -1.71
CA GLN A 81 -18.74 19.87 -2.79
C GLN A 81 -19.43 19.31 -4.05
N TRP A 82 -19.19 18.05 -4.36
CA TRP A 82 -19.85 17.32 -5.45
C TRP A 82 -21.37 17.31 -5.27
N MET A 83 -21.87 16.88 -4.11
CA MET A 83 -23.31 16.89 -3.77
C MET A 83 -23.96 18.26 -3.91
N THR A 84 -23.22 19.35 -3.66
CA THR A 84 -23.73 20.72 -3.83
C THR A 84 -23.69 21.23 -5.27
N SER A 85 -22.97 20.55 -6.16
CA SER A 85 -22.73 20.98 -7.55
C SER A 85 -23.51 20.21 -8.62
N VAL A 86 -24.12 19.06 -8.27
CA VAL A 86 -24.92 18.26 -9.21
C VAL A 86 -26.19 19.05 -9.56
N PRO A 87 -26.41 19.43 -10.83
CA PRO A 87 -27.66 20.04 -11.25
C PRO A 87 -28.78 19.03 -10.99
N CYS A 88 -29.88 19.48 -10.42
CA CYS A 88 -31.11 18.69 -10.20
C CYS A 88 -31.85 18.41 -11.53
N ASN A 89 -31.13 17.95 -12.56
CA ASN A 89 -31.70 17.44 -13.79
C ASN A 89 -31.86 15.91 -13.68
N PRO A 90 -33.09 15.41 -13.46
CA PRO A 90 -33.35 14.00 -13.22
C PRO A 90 -33.03 13.09 -14.42
N ASN A 91 -32.75 13.65 -15.61
CA ASN A 91 -32.56 12.89 -16.84
C ASN A 91 -31.10 12.70 -17.27
N THR A 92 -30.11 13.31 -16.61
CA THR A 92 -28.67 13.21 -17.00
C THR A 92 -27.70 12.97 -15.85
N TRP A 93 -28.14 13.10 -14.59
CA TRP A 93 -27.25 13.05 -13.42
C TRP A 93 -26.46 11.74 -13.28
N GLU A 94 -27.03 10.59 -13.67
CA GLU A 94 -26.34 9.29 -13.63
C GLU A 94 -25.16 9.22 -14.60
N GLN A 95 -25.32 9.76 -15.82
CA GLN A 95 -24.27 9.78 -16.84
C GLN A 95 -23.16 10.77 -16.47
N GLU A 96 -23.53 11.93 -15.94
CA GLU A 96 -22.58 12.93 -15.44
C GLU A 96 -21.80 12.41 -14.23
N LEU A 97 -22.45 11.67 -13.34
CA LEU A 97 -21.82 10.99 -12.20
C LEU A 97 -20.85 9.91 -12.65
N ALA A 98 -21.26 9.03 -13.57
CA ALA A 98 -20.40 7.99 -14.10
C ALA A 98 -19.15 8.58 -14.78
N ALA A 99 -19.32 9.62 -15.61
CA ALA A 99 -18.21 10.28 -16.29
C ALA A 99 -17.22 10.95 -15.31
N LYS A 100 -17.71 11.54 -14.21
CA LYS A 100 -16.87 12.16 -13.18
C LYS A 100 -16.17 11.13 -12.28
N ILE A 101 -16.83 10.03 -11.90
CA ILE A 101 -16.18 8.90 -11.21
C ILE A 101 -15.04 8.37 -12.05
N GLU A 102 -15.26 8.20 -13.35
CA GLU A 102 -14.23 7.74 -14.27
C GLU A 102 -13.08 8.74 -14.39
N SER A 103 -13.39 10.04 -14.52
CA SER A 103 -12.37 11.09 -14.50
C SER A 103 -11.54 11.09 -13.22
N HIS A 104 -12.16 10.90 -12.05
CA HIS A 104 -11.46 10.84 -10.77
C HIS A 104 -10.58 9.59 -10.64
N ARG A 105 -11.04 8.43 -11.15
CA ARG A 105 -10.24 7.21 -11.23
C ARG A 105 -9.00 7.42 -12.09
N LEU A 106 -9.15 8.00 -13.28
CA LEU A 106 -8.03 8.29 -14.18
C LEU A 106 -7.01 9.25 -13.54
N GLN A 107 -7.49 10.30 -12.86
CA GLN A 107 -6.62 11.22 -12.13
C GLN A 107 -5.86 10.53 -10.99
N SER A 108 -6.53 9.64 -10.26
CA SER A 108 -5.92 8.88 -9.15
C SER A 108 -4.85 7.91 -9.65
N VAL A 109 -5.11 7.21 -10.76
CA VAL A 109 -4.13 6.33 -11.41
C VAL A 109 -2.94 7.15 -11.92
N ALA A 110 -3.18 8.28 -12.60
CA ALA A 110 -2.11 9.14 -13.08
C ALA A 110 -1.23 9.69 -11.95
N ALA A 111 -1.84 10.08 -10.82
CA ALA A 111 -1.10 10.53 -9.64
C ALA A 111 -0.25 9.41 -9.01
N ALA A 112 -0.80 8.18 -8.93
CA ALA A 112 -0.07 7.02 -8.44
C ALA A 112 1.12 6.66 -9.35
N THR A 113 0.93 6.70 -10.68
CA THR A 113 2.01 6.50 -11.65
C THR A 113 3.09 7.58 -11.50
N ALA A 114 2.71 8.86 -11.42
CA ALA A 114 3.66 9.95 -11.26
C ALA A 114 4.47 9.85 -9.96
N ALA A 115 3.86 9.41 -8.86
CA ALA A 115 4.56 9.16 -7.60
C ALA A 115 5.58 8.02 -7.73
N LYS A 116 5.22 6.94 -8.45
CA LYS A 116 6.14 5.83 -8.71
C LYS A 116 7.28 6.23 -9.65
N ASP A 117 7.01 7.02 -10.67
CA ASP A 117 8.04 7.56 -11.57
C ASP A 117 9.03 8.45 -10.82
N ALA A 118 8.56 9.23 -9.84
CA ALA A 118 9.43 10.05 -8.99
C ALA A 118 10.35 9.18 -8.09
N GLU A 119 9.82 8.14 -7.44
CA GLU A 119 10.64 7.18 -6.67
C GLU A 119 11.71 6.50 -7.54
N ILE A 120 11.34 6.09 -8.77
CA ILE A 120 12.27 5.49 -9.73
C ILE A 120 13.36 6.49 -10.14
N ALA A 121 13.01 7.76 -10.34
CA ALA A 121 13.97 8.80 -10.70
C ALA A 121 15.00 9.05 -9.57
N GLU A 122 14.55 9.08 -8.30
CA GLU A 122 15.44 9.19 -7.14
C GLU A 122 16.39 7.99 -7.02
N LEU A 123 15.87 6.77 -7.17
CA LEU A 123 16.69 5.56 -7.12
C LEU A 123 17.71 5.54 -8.27
N ALA A 124 17.31 5.95 -9.47
CA ALA A 124 18.19 6.04 -10.62
C ALA A 124 19.34 7.04 -10.38
N GLU A 125 19.09 8.15 -9.69
CA GLU A 125 20.14 9.10 -9.30
C GLU A 125 21.08 8.51 -8.25
N ALA A 126 20.55 7.81 -7.25
CA ALA A 126 21.37 7.14 -6.24
C ALA A 126 22.32 6.11 -6.89
N VAL A 127 21.82 5.29 -7.83
CA VAL A 127 22.64 4.34 -8.58
C VAL A 127 23.72 5.06 -9.38
N ARG A 128 23.40 6.15 -10.09
CA ARG A 128 24.38 6.96 -10.82
C ARG A 128 25.49 7.47 -9.90
N CYS A 129 25.13 8.01 -8.73
CA CYS A 129 26.07 8.51 -7.74
C CYS A 129 27.02 7.40 -7.21
N ILE A 130 26.49 6.21 -6.90
CA ILE A 130 27.31 5.10 -6.42
C ILE A 130 28.26 4.61 -7.52
N MET A 131 27.79 4.50 -8.76
CA MET A 131 28.61 4.12 -9.91
C MET A 131 29.76 5.09 -10.12
N ALA A 132 29.49 6.39 -10.09
CA ALA A 132 30.52 7.44 -10.21
C ALA A 132 31.56 7.37 -9.07
N ARG A 133 31.12 7.09 -7.83
CA ARG A 133 32.06 6.94 -6.70
C ARG A 133 32.93 5.69 -6.85
N CYS A 134 32.38 4.59 -7.36
CA CYS A 134 33.15 3.38 -7.60
C CYS A 134 34.21 3.58 -8.70
N GLU A 135 33.86 4.29 -9.77
CA GLU A 135 34.81 4.67 -10.83
C GLU A 135 35.95 5.53 -10.27
N ALA A 136 35.63 6.55 -9.47
CA ALA A 136 36.64 7.37 -8.80
C ALA A 136 37.55 6.54 -7.87
N LEU A 137 36.99 5.58 -7.13
CA LEU A 137 37.77 4.67 -6.27
C LEU A 137 38.69 3.75 -7.08
N GLU A 138 38.27 3.30 -8.27
CA GLU A 138 39.13 2.52 -9.15
C GLU A 138 40.32 3.34 -9.66
N ASP A 139 40.11 4.61 -9.98
CA ASP A 139 41.17 5.55 -10.39
C ASP A 139 42.12 5.87 -9.24
N GLU A 140 41.57 6.17 -8.06
CA GLU A 140 42.34 6.38 -6.82
C GLU A 140 43.23 5.15 -6.53
N ALA A 141 42.64 3.95 -6.62
CA ALA A 141 43.37 2.71 -6.39
C ALA A 141 44.42 2.42 -7.47
N PHE A 142 44.13 2.73 -8.74
CA PHE A 142 45.11 2.60 -9.81
C PHE A 142 46.33 3.50 -9.57
N ASN A 143 46.11 4.77 -9.22
CA ASN A 143 47.17 5.72 -8.90
C ASN A 143 47.94 5.30 -7.64
N GLY A 144 47.25 4.78 -6.63
CA GLY A 144 47.84 4.24 -5.41
C GLY A 144 48.78 3.08 -5.69
N ILE A 145 48.35 2.11 -6.51
CA ILE A 145 49.17 0.97 -6.95
C ILE A 145 50.40 1.48 -7.71
N ALA A 146 50.23 2.33 -8.72
CA ALA A 146 51.34 2.87 -9.51
C ALA A 146 52.39 3.58 -8.63
N THR A 147 51.93 4.32 -7.61
CA THR A 147 52.81 4.99 -6.64
C THR A 147 53.55 3.99 -5.76
N THR A 148 52.88 2.92 -5.29
CA THR A 148 53.56 1.87 -4.52
C THR A 148 54.61 1.14 -5.35
N THR A 149 54.32 0.86 -6.62
CA THR A 149 55.24 0.23 -7.58
C THR A 149 56.46 1.10 -7.87
N ALA A 150 56.24 2.38 -8.17
CA ALA A 150 57.34 3.33 -8.42
C ALA A 150 58.30 3.45 -7.23
N ASN A 151 57.81 3.25 -6.01
CA ASN A 151 58.61 3.27 -4.79
C ASN A 151 59.22 1.91 -4.42
N GLY A 152 59.07 0.86 -5.24
CA GLY A 152 59.56 -0.49 -4.97
C GLY A 152 58.85 -1.19 -3.80
N ARG A 153 57.59 -0.81 -3.51
CA ARG A 153 56.80 -1.27 -2.35
C ARG A 153 55.64 -2.19 -2.76
N ASP A 154 55.79 -2.97 -3.82
CA ASP A 154 54.69 -3.77 -4.42
C ASP A 154 54.11 -4.87 -3.53
N GLU A 155 54.93 -5.40 -2.62
CA GLU A 155 54.55 -6.45 -1.68
C GLU A 155 54.11 -5.88 -0.32
N THR A 156 54.07 -4.56 -0.18
CA THR A 156 53.67 -3.93 1.09
C THR A 156 52.17 -3.99 1.31
N HIS A 157 51.78 -3.87 2.57
CA HIS A 157 50.38 -3.73 2.98
C HIS A 157 49.65 -2.61 2.22
N ASP A 158 50.33 -1.52 1.89
CA ASP A 158 49.79 -0.39 1.12
C ASP A 158 49.34 -0.82 -0.28
N ALA A 159 50.16 -1.61 -0.98
CA ALA A 159 49.82 -2.14 -2.30
C ALA A 159 48.65 -3.15 -2.22
N GLY A 160 48.60 -3.94 -1.13
CA GLY A 160 47.47 -4.82 -0.82
C GLY A 160 46.16 -4.06 -0.59
N PHE A 161 46.21 -2.96 0.15
CA PHE A 161 45.05 -2.09 0.40
C PHE A 161 44.45 -1.55 -0.89
N TRP A 162 45.27 -0.98 -1.79
CA TRP A 162 44.77 -0.43 -3.05
C TRP A 162 44.22 -1.49 -3.99
N ARG A 163 44.84 -2.68 -4.07
CA ARG A 163 44.26 -3.83 -4.79
C ARG A 163 42.91 -4.24 -4.23
N GLY A 164 42.75 -4.23 -2.90
CA GLY A 164 41.49 -4.48 -2.23
C GLY A 164 40.41 -3.47 -2.62
N GLN A 165 40.71 -2.17 -2.51
CA GLN A 165 39.78 -1.08 -2.88
C GLN A 165 39.30 -1.21 -4.33
N LYS A 166 40.22 -1.46 -5.26
CA LYS A 166 39.88 -1.68 -6.68
C LYS A 166 38.96 -2.87 -6.89
N SER A 167 39.24 -3.99 -6.21
CA SER A 167 38.40 -5.20 -6.30
C SER A 167 37.00 -4.97 -5.74
N THR A 168 36.89 -4.27 -4.62
CA THR A 168 35.61 -3.95 -3.98
C THR A 168 34.77 -3.02 -4.86
N ALA A 169 35.35 -1.94 -5.39
CA ALA A 169 34.66 -1.01 -6.27
C ALA A 169 34.10 -1.71 -7.53
N LYS A 170 34.91 -2.57 -8.15
CA LYS A 170 34.48 -3.37 -9.31
C LYS A 170 33.32 -4.31 -8.96
N SER A 171 33.41 -5.01 -7.83
CA SER A 171 32.35 -5.91 -7.37
C SER A 171 31.03 -5.19 -7.11
N ILE A 172 31.08 -3.99 -6.51
CA ILE A 172 29.88 -3.16 -6.28
C ILE A 172 29.23 -2.77 -7.60
N ARG A 173 30.03 -2.34 -8.60
CA ARG A 173 29.50 -1.96 -9.92
C ARG A 173 28.85 -3.14 -10.64
N GLU A 174 29.49 -4.30 -10.63
CA GLU A 174 28.93 -5.52 -11.23
C GLU A 174 27.60 -5.88 -10.57
N HIS A 175 27.54 -5.84 -9.24
CA HIS A 175 26.30 -6.11 -8.49
C HIS A 175 25.18 -5.13 -8.82
N LEU A 176 25.48 -3.82 -8.88
CA LEU A 176 24.49 -2.80 -9.25
C LEU A 176 23.99 -2.96 -10.69
N HIS A 177 24.87 -3.33 -11.62
CA HIS A 177 24.46 -3.64 -12.99
C HIS A 177 23.51 -4.83 -13.05
N ASP A 178 23.79 -5.90 -12.31
CA ASP A 178 22.95 -7.09 -12.27
C ASP A 178 21.59 -6.80 -11.64
N MET A 179 21.56 -6.06 -10.52
CA MET A 179 20.30 -5.60 -9.90
C MET A 179 19.47 -4.74 -10.85
N THR A 180 20.10 -3.79 -11.55
CA THR A 180 19.40 -2.92 -12.51
C THR A 180 18.84 -3.73 -13.68
N ARG A 181 19.60 -4.71 -14.18
CA ARG A 181 19.15 -5.59 -15.27
C ARG A 181 17.97 -6.47 -14.83
N ALA A 182 18.04 -7.04 -13.62
CA ALA A 182 16.96 -7.85 -13.06
C ALA A 182 15.67 -7.04 -12.93
N ALA A 183 15.75 -5.83 -12.37
CA ALA A 183 14.60 -4.93 -12.24
C ALA A 183 13.96 -4.57 -13.59
N LEU A 184 14.77 -4.35 -14.63
CA LEU A 184 14.27 -4.09 -15.99
C LEU A 184 13.63 -5.32 -16.63
N SER A 185 14.11 -6.53 -16.32
CA SER A 185 13.49 -7.79 -16.80
C SER A 185 12.13 -8.03 -16.14
N GLU A 186 12.05 -7.86 -14.82
CA GLU A 186 10.80 -8.00 -14.06
C GLU A 186 9.74 -6.99 -14.54
N ALA A 187 10.14 -5.74 -14.81
CA ALA A 187 9.24 -4.72 -15.35
C ALA A 187 8.70 -5.08 -16.75
N ARG A 188 9.50 -5.78 -17.57
CA ARG A 188 9.07 -6.24 -18.89
C ARG A 188 8.08 -7.40 -18.80
N GLU A 189 8.33 -8.35 -17.89
CA GLU A 189 7.46 -9.51 -17.66
C GLU A 189 6.12 -9.12 -17.01
N ALA A 190 6.09 -8.07 -16.18
CA ALA A 190 4.85 -7.56 -15.59
C ALA A 190 3.96 -6.74 -16.56
N GLY A 191 4.49 -6.38 -17.73
CA GLY A 191 3.80 -5.62 -18.77
C GLY A 191 3.20 -6.46 -19.91
N GLU A 192 3.36 -7.78 -19.89
CA GLU A 192 2.76 -8.77 -20.81
C GLU A 192 1.53 -9.45 -20.20
#